data_AF-Q207K5-F1
#
_entry.id   AF-Q207K5-F1
#
_cell.length_a   1.000
_cell.length_b   1.000
_cell.length_c   1.000
_cell.angle_alpha   90.00
_cell.angle_beta   90.00
_cell.angle_gamma   90.00
#
_symmetry.space_group_name_H-M   'P 1'
#
loop_
_entity.id
_entity.type
_entity.pdbx_description
1 polymer ?
#
loop_
_entity_poly.entity_id
_entity_poly.type
_entity_poly.pdbx_seq_one_letter_code
_entity_poly.pdbx_strand_id
1 'polypeptide(L)'
;HHCLTSCSNPSYYIMSSLLHVRVIDNSSLGNTPYHRSPRVIHVYTKNGVGKVGDTVLLAIKGQKKKALIVGHKMPGPKMSPRFDSNNVVLIEENGNPTG
;
A
#
# COMPACT_ATOMS: atom_id res chain seq x y z
N HIS A 1 2.85 -24.49 26.92
CA HIS A 1 3.55 -23.32 26.35
C HIS A 1 2.56 -22.53 25.51
N HIS A 2 1.86 -21.58 26.14
CA HIS A 2 0.89 -20.71 25.48
C HIS A 2 1.66 -19.71 24.61
N CYS A 3 1.68 -19.98 23.30
CA CYS A 3 2.17 -19.05 22.31
C CYS A 3 1.09 -17.97 22.11
N LEU A 4 1.44 -16.72 22.35
CA LEU A 4 0.55 -15.56 22.28
C LEU A 4 0.09 -15.32 20.84
N THR A 5 -1.04 -15.91 20.45
CA THR A 5 -1.85 -15.44 19.32
C THR A 5 -3.21 -15.01 19.86
N SER A 6 -3.30 -13.78 20.37
CA SER A 6 -4.57 -13.12 20.63
C SER A 6 -5.22 -12.74 19.29
N CYS A 7 -5.80 -13.74 18.64
CA CYS A 7 -6.71 -13.58 17.51
C CYS A 7 -8.08 -13.17 18.07
N SER A 8 -8.34 -11.87 18.23
CA SER A 8 -9.67 -11.39 18.66
C SER A 8 -10.25 -10.29 17.76
N ASN A 9 -9.89 -10.28 16.46
CA ASN A 9 -10.69 -9.74 15.35
C ASN A 9 -10.10 -10.24 14.00
N PRO A 10 -10.75 -11.13 13.22
CA PRO A 10 -10.18 -11.69 12.00
C PRO A 10 -10.31 -10.78 10.75
N SER A 11 -10.64 -9.50 10.91
CA SER A 11 -10.98 -8.63 9.79
C SER A 11 -10.00 -7.46 9.68
N TYR A 12 -9.34 -7.33 8.53
CA TYR A 12 -8.67 -6.11 8.04
C TYR A 12 -7.23 -5.80 8.52
N TYR A 13 -6.22 -6.63 8.26
CA TYR A 13 -4.80 -6.18 8.38
C TYR A 13 -4.30 -5.38 7.18
N ILE A 14 -5.06 -4.34 6.90
CA ILE A 14 -4.86 -3.27 5.93
C ILE A 14 -3.39 -2.81 5.89
N MET A 15 -2.94 -2.40 4.71
CA MET A 15 -1.55 -2.11 4.37
C MET A 15 -0.79 -1.39 5.51
N SER A 16 0.14 -2.10 6.14
CA SER A 16 1.00 -1.60 7.22
C SER A 16 2.36 -1.14 6.69
N SER A 17 3.10 -0.39 7.52
CA SER A 17 4.47 -0.02 7.19
C SER A 17 5.33 -1.27 6.97
N LEU A 18 6.29 -1.17 6.04
CA LEU A 18 7.24 -2.20 5.59
C LEU A 18 6.71 -3.26 4.61
N LEU A 19 5.43 -3.24 4.24
CA LEU A 19 4.92 -4.15 3.21
C LEU A 19 5.43 -3.80 1.81
N HIS A 20 5.70 -4.83 1.02
CA HIS A 20 5.98 -4.69 -0.41
C HIS A 20 4.69 -4.47 -1.20
N VAL A 21 4.76 -3.57 -2.17
CA VAL A 21 3.63 -3.22 -3.03
C VAL A 21 4.05 -3.19 -4.48
N ARG A 22 3.07 -3.39 -5.36
CA ARG A 22 3.21 -3.25 -6.80
C ARG A 22 2.70 -1.87 -7.20
N VAL A 23 3.57 -1.09 -7.84
CA VAL A 23 3.17 0.17 -8.46
C VAL A 23 2.54 -0.16 -9.81
N ILE A 24 1.34 0.38 -10.06
CA ILE A 24 0.59 0.22 -11.32
C ILE A 24 0.36 1.62 -11.89
N ASP A 25 1.41 2.20 -12.44
CA ASP A 25 1.37 3.47 -13.16
C ASP A 25 2.30 3.41 -14.38
N ASN A 26 2.16 4.35 -15.31
CA ASN A 26 3.05 4.44 -16.48
C ASN A 26 4.26 5.34 -16.22
N SER A 27 4.48 5.77 -14.99
CA SER A 27 5.59 6.66 -14.66
C SER A 27 6.94 5.96 -14.85
N SER A 28 7.96 6.73 -15.19
CA SER A 28 9.33 6.23 -15.25
C SER A 28 9.78 5.66 -13.90
N LEU A 29 9.31 6.25 -12.79
CA LEU A 29 9.59 5.80 -11.43
C LEU A 29 8.99 4.43 -11.12
N GLY A 30 7.80 4.09 -11.62
CA GLY A 30 7.22 2.76 -11.47
C GLY A 30 7.90 1.70 -12.35
N ASN A 31 8.25 2.05 -13.59
CA ASN A 31 8.64 1.08 -14.61
C ASN A 31 10.14 0.74 -14.66
N THR A 32 11.08 1.63 -14.30
CA THR A 32 12.51 1.24 -14.30
C THR A 32 12.77 0.20 -13.21
N PRO A 33 13.52 -0.88 -13.49
CA PRO A 33 13.91 -1.86 -12.48
C PRO A 33 14.82 -1.24 -11.41
N TYR A 34 14.75 -1.77 -10.19
CA TYR A 34 15.61 -1.36 -9.07
C TYR A 34 15.90 -2.56 -8.16
N HIS A 35 17.07 -2.56 -7.52
CA HIS A 35 17.54 -3.69 -6.69
C HIS A 35 16.69 -3.92 -5.42
N ARG A 36 15.88 -2.93 -5.02
CA ARG A 36 14.95 -3.01 -3.89
C ARG A 36 13.53 -2.76 -4.35
N SER A 37 12.63 -3.68 -4.04
CA SER A 37 11.21 -3.52 -4.30
C SER A 37 10.61 -2.35 -3.51
N PRO A 38 9.60 -1.65 -4.04
CA PRO A 38 8.93 -0.54 -3.35
C PRO A 38 8.32 -0.98 -2.02
N ARG A 39 8.43 -0.13 -1.00
CA ARG A 39 7.89 -0.41 0.34
C ARG A 39 7.17 0.79 0.92
N VAL A 40 6.10 0.52 1.64
CA VAL A 40 5.34 1.54 2.37
C VAL A 40 6.12 1.89 3.63
N ILE A 41 6.33 3.17 3.89
CA ILE A 41 7.01 3.64 5.10
C ILE A 41 6.00 4.23 6.09
N HIS A 42 5.01 4.97 5.60
CA HIS A 42 4.05 5.66 6.44
C HIS A 42 2.65 5.60 5.83
N VAL A 43 1.65 5.50 6.69
CA VAL A 43 0.23 5.55 6.32
C VAL A 43 -0.36 6.78 6.98
N TYR A 44 -1.03 7.64 6.23
CA TYR A 44 -1.53 8.92 6.74
C TYR A 44 -2.82 8.80 7.59
N THR A 45 -3.31 7.58 7.83
CA THR A 45 -4.46 7.33 8.70
C THR A 45 -4.07 7.33 10.17
N LYS A 46 -4.95 7.83 11.05
CA LYS A 46 -4.72 7.84 12.51
C LYS A 46 -4.49 6.45 13.12
N ASN A 47 -5.11 5.42 12.56
CA ASN A 47 -5.02 4.04 13.06
C ASN A 47 -3.78 3.29 12.52
N GLY A 48 -2.97 3.92 11.66
CA GLY A 48 -1.79 3.31 11.04
C GLY A 48 -2.09 2.20 10.01
N VAL A 49 -3.28 2.23 9.42
CA VAL A 49 -3.94 1.11 8.73
C VAL A 49 -4.62 1.70 7.47
N GLY A 50 -4.00 1.57 6.28
CA GLY A 50 -4.44 2.22 5.02
C GLY A 50 -5.26 1.37 4.03
N LYS A 51 -6.54 1.68 3.85
CA LYS A 51 -7.51 1.01 2.97
C LYS A 51 -7.43 1.52 1.53
N VAL A 52 -8.21 0.91 0.63
CA VAL A 52 -8.40 1.46 -0.72
C VAL A 52 -8.90 2.91 -0.62
N GLY A 53 -8.25 3.82 -1.35
CA GLY A 53 -8.51 5.26 -1.32
C GLY A 53 -7.66 6.04 -0.30
N ASP A 54 -6.95 5.37 0.60
CA ASP A 54 -6.05 6.05 1.53
C ASP A 54 -4.71 6.37 0.86
N THR A 55 -4.12 7.49 1.28
CA THR A 55 -2.78 7.89 0.87
C THR A 55 -1.73 7.28 1.79
N VAL A 56 -0.61 6.88 1.19
CA VAL A 56 0.57 6.33 1.88
C VAL A 56 1.84 6.98 1.36
N LEU A 57 2.90 6.92 2.18
CA LEU A 57 4.25 7.30 1.80
C LEU A 57 5.02 6.05 1.40
N LEU A 58 5.49 6.03 0.15
CA LEU A 58 6.23 4.93 -0.46
C LEU A 58 7.71 5.30 -0.60
N ALA A 59 8.59 4.35 -0.25
CA ALA A 59 9.97 4.37 -0.72
C ALA A 59 10.09 3.60 -2.03
N ILE A 60 10.49 4.31 -3.08
CA ILE A 60 10.77 3.74 -4.40
C ILE A 60 12.07 4.35 -4.92
N LYS A 61 13.01 3.50 -5.37
CA LYS A 61 14.31 3.93 -5.94
C LYS A 61 15.10 4.92 -5.06
N GLY A 62 15.07 4.73 -3.74
CA GLY A 62 15.74 5.62 -2.80
C GLY A 62 15.04 6.98 -2.58
N GLN A 63 13.90 7.22 -3.22
CA GLN A 63 13.08 8.42 -3.06
C GLN A 63 11.84 8.14 -2.23
N LYS A 64 11.33 9.17 -1.56
CA LYS A 64 10.03 9.15 -0.87
C LYS A 64 8.99 9.79 -1.79
N LYS A 65 7.91 9.08 -2.08
CA LYS A 65 6.79 9.57 -2.90
C LYS A 65 5.47 9.23 -2.25
N LYS A 66 4.47 10.09 -2.43
CA LYS A 66 3.10 9.76 -2.01
C LYS A 66 2.52 8.76 -3.01
N ALA A 67 1.67 7.88 -2.52
CA ALA A 67 0.96 6.92 -3.35
C ALA A 67 -0.47 6.72 -2.80
N LEU A 68 -1.39 6.43 -3.70
CA LEU A 68 -2.77 6.08 -3.39
C LEU A 68 -2.94 4.57 -3.45
N ILE A 69 -3.65 3.99 -2.48
CA ILE A 69 -3.98 2.56 -2.50
C ILE A 69 -5.17 2.33 -3.41
N VAL A 70 -4.98 1.50 -4.45
CA VAL A 70 -6.06 1.14 -5.39
C VAL A 70 -6.65 -0.23 -5.04
N GLY A 71 -5.83 -1.13 -4.53
CA GLY A 71 -6.26 -2.49 -4.23
C GLY A 71 -5.36 -3.17 -3.22
N HIS A 72 -5.93 -4.08 -2.44
CA HIS A 72 -5.18 -4.89 -1.49
C HIS A 72 -5.63 -6.35 -1.52
N LYS A 73 -4.75 -7.23 -1.05
CA LYS A 73 -4.99 -8.69 -1.06
C LYS A 73 -6.07 -9.16 -0.09
N MET A 74 -6.35 -8.39 0.95
CA MET A 74 -7.29 -8.82 1.99
C MET A 74 -8.74 -8.72 1.53
N PRO A 75 -9.60 -9.64 2.01
CA PRO A 75 -11.03 -9.54 1.77
C PRO A 75 -11.58 -8.27 2.43
N GLY A 76 -12.26 -7.46 1.63
CA GLY A 76 -12.97 -6.27 2.09
C GLY A 76 -14.44 -6.57 2.42
N PRO A 77 -15.27 -5.51 2.50
CA PRO A 77 -16.72 -5.64 2.61
C PRO A 77 -17.32 -6.47 1.47
N LYS A 78 -18.53 -7.02 1.67
CA LYS A 78 -19.28 -7.68 0.59
C LYS A 78 -19.41 -6.74 -0.62
N MET A 79 -19.31 -7.29 -1.83
CA MET A 79 -19.34 -6.57 -3.10
C MET A 79 -18.12 -5.67 -3.39
N SER A 80 -17.02 -5.76 -2.61
CA SER A 80 -15.75 -5.10 -2.95
C SER A 80 -14.82 -6.04 -3.75
N PRO A 81 -14.13 -5.55 -4.79
CA PRO A 81 -13.18 -6.36 -5.53
C PRO A 81 -11.96 -6.69 -4.66
N ARG A 82 -11.50 -7.94 -4.75
CA ARG A 82 -10.28 -8.43 -4.09
C ARG A 82 -9.19 -8.60 -5.15
N PHE A 83 -8.02 -8.04 -4.90
CA PHE A 83 -6.86 -8.20 -5.77
C PHE A 83 -5.92 -9.29 -5.24
N ASP A 84 -5.07 -9.87 -6.09
CA ASP A 84 -4.05 -10.83 -5.66
C ASP A 84 -2.80 -10.14 -5.11
N SER A 85 -2.54 -8.92 -5.56
CA SER A 85 -1.41 -8.07 -5.16
C SER A 85 -1.87 -6.77 -4.48
N ASN A 86 -1.00 -6.21 -3.65
CA ASN A 86 -1.21 -4.87 -3.10
C ASN A 86 -0.77 -3.84 -4.15
N ASN A 87 -1.73 -3.03 -4.58
CA ASN A 87 -1.68 -2.22 -5.77
C ASN A 87 -1.74 -0.74 -5.39
N VAL A 88 -0.75 0.03 -5.83
CA VAL A 88 -0.65 1.46 -5.54
C VAL A 88 -0.36 2.26 -6.81
N VAL A 89 -0.83 3.51 -6.83
CA VAL A 89 -0.55 4.49 -7.89
C VAL A 89 0.24 5.65 -7.27
N LEU A 90 1.30 6.10 -7.95
CA LEU A 90 2.08 7.24 -7.46
C LEU A 90 1.29 8.54 -7.67
N ILE A 91 1.31 9.38 -6.64
CA ILE A 91 0.70 10.70 -6.69
C ILE A 91 1.72 11.76 -6.28
N GLU A 92 1.56 12.93 -6.87
CA GLU A 92 2.28 14.13 -6.50
C GLU A 92 1.69 14.77 -5.24
N GLU A 93 2.37 15.79 -4.71
CA GLU A 93 1.91 16.49 -3.51
C GLU A 93 0.62 17.31 -3.73
N ASN A 94 0.38 17.70 -5.00
CA ASN A 94 -0.84 18.38 -5.46
C ASN A 94 -2.04 17.42 -5.62
N GLY A 95 -1.85 16.10 -5.45
CA GLY A 95 -2.88 15.09 -5.64
C GLY A 95 -3.05 14.58 -7.07
N ASN A 96 -2.27 15.07 -8.03
CA ASN A 96 -2.29 14.57 -9.40
C ASN A 96 -1.53 13.23 -9.52
N PRO A 97 -1.99 12.32 -10.38
CA PRO A 97 -1.24 11.11 -10.69
C PRO A 97 0.08 11.44 -11.39
N THR A 98 1.14 10.71 -11.06
CA THR A 98 2.48 10.92 -11.64
C THR A 98 2.66 10.32 -13.03
N GLY A 99 1.76 9.41 -13.46
CA GLY A 99 1.84 8.73 -14.75
C GLY A 99 0.49 8.34 -15.30
#